data_AF-A0A9J6G7S6-F1
#
_entry.id   AF-A0A9J6G7S6-F1
#
_cell.length_a   1.000
_cell.length_b   1.000
_cell.length_c   1.000
_cell.angle_alpha   90.00
_cell.angle_beta   90.00
_cell.angle_gamma   90.00
#
_symmetry.space_group_name_H-M   'P 1'
#
loop_
_entity.id
_entity.type
_entity.pdbx_description
1 polymer ?
#
loop_
_entity_poly.entity_id
_entity_poly.type
_entity_poly.pdbx_seq_one_letter_code
_entity_poly.pdbx_strand_id
1 'polypeptide(L)'
;MKNSSKRLTQTKVELMRFPYPRLFYGSEDRTLSRVALRFAVGFFVPFCFLVVKLVHEKRTGRKDMLRRAGLTDVSYWMGYFFEMSFVIGCAMMLMYVPLFLYHNSSGTAFLQYVDAGLFMAVLAVFGVLTIMHAMLLSIFFWEPCVAFAAAVVYWFLLGLLPYAVLQNPLGYGYYLTSRFAKLTSALTPAMYLHWCLRAIERFEKYGTWALSPARFLGSLLLLVEGSDVQEEGCCSRLRGQGFPTSNGRGT
;
A
#
# COMPACT_ATOMS: atom_id res chain seq x y z
N MET A 1 24.69 26.83 -74.08
CA MET A 1 23.80 26.93 -72.92
C MET A 1 23.69 25.56 -72.26
N LYS A 2 24.44 25.32 -71.17
CA LYS A 2 24.43 24.04 -70.43
C LYS A 2 23.52 24.17 -69.21
N ASN A 3 22.48 23.33 -69.19
CA ASN A 3 21.46 23.21 -68.15
C ASN A 3 22.08 22.92 -66.77
N SER A 4 22.06 23.91 -65.86
CA SER A 4 22.24 23.69 -64.43
C SER A 4 20.91 23.34 -63.77
N SER A 5 20.34 22.18 -64.12
CA SER A 5 19.27 21.58 -63.33
C SER A 5 19.89 20.53 -62.41
N LYS A 6 20.42 21.00 -61.26
CA LYS A 6 20.83 20.11 -60.17
C LYS A 6 19.55 19.45 -59.64
N ARG A 7 19.32 18.24 -60.12
CA ARG A 7 18.29 17.31 -59.65
C ARG A 7 18.54 17.09 -58.15
N LEU A 8 17.83 17.81 -57.28
CA LEU A 8 17.77 17.51 -55.85
C LEU A 8 17.20 16.10 -55.75
N THR A 9 18.08 15.12 -55.59
CA THR A 9 17.73 13.75 -55.31
C THR A 9 16.84 13.77 -54.07
N GLN A 10 15.57 13.42 -54.27
CA GLN A 10 14.56 13.32 -53.23
C GLN A 10 15.02 12.27 -52.21
N THR A 11 15.69 12.72 -51.16
CA THR A 11 16.12 11.85 -50.06
C THR A 11 14.85 11.40 -49.34
N LYS A 12 14.50 10.12 -49.48
CA LYS A 12 13.33 9.52 -48.84
C LYS A 12 13.62 9.40 -47.34
N VAL A 13 13.16 10.37 -46.56
CA VAL A 13 13.25 10.36 -45.09
C VAL A 13 12.09 9.54 -44.56
N GLU A 14 12.37 8.33 -44.07
CA GLU A 14 11.38 7.50 -43.39
C GLU A 14 11.46 7.75 -41.89
N LEU A 15 10.36 8.27 -41.32
CA LEU A 15 10.20 8.42 -39.89
C LEU A 15 9.91 7.05 -39.28
N MET A 16 10.87 6.50 -38.54
CA MET A 16 10.62 5.34 -37.69
C MET A 16 10.32 5.79 -36.26
N ARG A 17 9.27 5.21 -35.69
CA ARG A 17 8.94 5.41 -34.27
C ARG A 17 9.86 4.53 -33.43
N PHE A 18 10.44 5.10 -32.37
CA PHE A 18 11.19 4.29 -31.40
C PHE A 18 10.28 3.18 -30.83
N PRO A 19 10.78 1.95 -30.68
CA PRO A 19 10.02 0.88 -30.06
C PRO A 19 9.77 1.27 -28.60
N TYR A 20 8.52 1.61 -28.30
CA TYR A 20 8.11 1.87 -26.93
C TYR A 20 8.00 0.53 -26.19
N PRO A 21 8.48 0.45 -24.93
CA PRO A 21 8.25 -0.72 -24.11
C PRO A 21 6.74 -0.98 -24.00
N ARG A 22 6.34 -2.24 -23.80
CA ARG A 22 4.93 -2.58 -23.61
C ARG A 22 4.41 -1.86 -22.38
N LEU A 23 3.67 -0.78 -22.60
CA LEU A 23 2.95 -0.09 -21.55
C LEU A 23 1.78 -1.01 -21.15
N PHE A 24 1.86 -1.58 -19.95
CA PHE A 24 0.75 -2.31 -19.35
C PHE A 24 -0.34 -1.29 -18.97
N TYR A 25 -1.09 -0.79 -19.95
CA TYR A 25 -2.35 -0.10 -19.72
C TYR A 25 -3.43 -1.13 -19.43
N GLY A 26 -3.38 -1.70 -18.23
CA GLY A 26 -4.59 -2.25 -17.61
C GLY A 26 -5.50 -1.08 -17.26
N SER A 27 -6.80 -1.20 -17.55
CA SER A 27 -7.78 -0.14 -17.24
C SER A 27 -7.59 0.37 -15.82
N GLU A 28 -7.44 1.69 -15.70
CA GLU A 28 -7.12 2.37 -14.44
C GLU A 28 -8.16 2.15 -13.33
N ASP A 29 -9.31 1.52 -13.67
CA ASP A 29 -10.42 1.15 -12.80
C ASP A 29 -10.10 0.12 -11.71
N ARG A 30 -8.98 -0.61 -11.81
CA ARG A 30 -8.55 -1.59 -10.80
C ARG A 30 -7.33 -1.14 -9.99
N THR A 31 -7.29 0.10 -9.54
CA THR A 31 -6.21 0.55 -8.65
C THR A 31 -6.37 -0.13 -7.30
N LEU A 32 -5.49 -1.09 -6.97
CA LEU A 32 -5.36 -1.69 -5.63
C LEU A 32 -5.28 -0.59 -4.54
N SER A 33 -4.72 0.57 -4.89
CA SER A 33 -4.74 1.77 -4.03
C SER A 33 -6.14 2.27 -3.64
N ARG A 34 -7.16 2.11 -4.49
CA ARG A 34 -8.56 2.46 -4.14
C ARG A 34 -9.15 1.43 -3.18
N VAL A 35 -8.75 0.16 -3.31
CA VAL A 35 -9.14 -0.89 -2.37
C VAL A 35 -8.51 -0.63 -0.99
N ALA A 36 -7.27 -0.15 -0.94
CA ALA A 36 -6.61 0.28 0.30
C ALA A 36 -7.43 1.32 1.08
N LEU A 37 -7.96 2.33 0.39
CA LEU A 37 -8.79 3.37 1.00
C LEU A 37 -10.07 2.78 1.58
N ARG A 38 -10.74 1.87 0.86
CA ARG A 38 -11.95 1.20 1.34
C ARG A 38 -11.68 0.39 2.61
N PHE A 39 -10.53 -0.28 2.67
CA PHE A 39 -10.11 -0.99 3.89
C PHE A 39 -9.83 -0.04 5.04
N ALA A 40 -9.11 1.06 4.80
CA ALA A 40 -8.87 2.07 5.82
C ALA A 40 -10.18 2.65 6.37
N VAL A 41 -11.21 2.83 5.54
CA VAL A 41 -12.55 3.23 5.98
C VAL A 41 -13.26 2.11 6.76
N GLY A 42 -13.13 0.84 6.36
CA GLY A 42 -13.70 -0.29 7.09
C GLY A 42 -13.12 -0.47 8.50
N PHE A 43 -11.81 -0.28 8.66
CA PHE A 43 -11.10 -0.39 9.95
C PHE A 43 -11.35 0.78 10.91
N PHE A 44 -12.06 1.82 10.47
CA PHE A 44 -12.50 2.92 11.33
C PHE A 44 -13.41 2.45 12.48
N VAL A 45 -14.33 1.53 12.19
CA VAL A 45 -15.31 1.02 13.16
C VAL A 45 -14.63 0.27 14.31
N PRO A 46 -13.78 -0.76 14.06
CA PRO A 46 -13.07 -1.41 15.15
C PRO A 46 -12.18 -0.41 15.90
N PHE A 47 -11.49 0.50 15.22
CA PHE A 47 -10.67 1.53 15.88
C PHE A 47 -11.47 2.36 16.90
N CYS A 48 -12.64 2.88 16.52
CA CYS A 48 -13.47 3.65 17.44
C CYS A 48 -14.02 2.81 18.59
N PHE A 49 -14.45 1.58 18.30
CA PHE A 49 -14.91 0.66 19.32
C PHE A 49 -13.82 0.40 20.37
N LEU A 50 -12.57 0.23 19.95
CA LEU A 50 -11.43 0.04 20.84
C LEU A 50 -11.22 1.23 21.78
N VAL A 51 -11.23 2.45 21.23
CA VAL A 51 -11.03 3.68 22.00
C VAL A 51 -12.14 3.86 23.04
N VAL A 52 -13.41 3.67 22.62
CA VAL A 52 -14.56 3.80 23.52
C VAL A 52 -14.52 2.76 24.62
N LYS A 53 -14.18 1.50 24.30
CA LYS A 53 -14.07 0.43 25.28
C LYS A 53 -13.02 0.74 26.35
N LEU A 54 -11.83 1.18 25.94
CA LEU A 54 -10.75 1.56 26.86
C LEU A 54 -11.14 2.74 27.76
N VAL A 55 -11.80 3.76 27.21
CA VAL A 55 -12.24 4.93 27.99
C VAL A 55 -13.40 4.60 28.93
N HIS A 56 -14.35 3.78 28.48
CA HIS A 56 -15.46 3.33 29.32
C HIS A 56 -14.97 2.54 30.54
N GLU A 57 -13.98 1.69 30.33
CA GLU A 57 -13.36 0.94 31.40
C GLU A 57 -12.54 1.79 32.36
N LYS A 58 -11.78 2.74 31.81
CA LYS A 58 -11.06 3.73 32.61
C LYS A 58 -12.03 4.52 33.49
N ARG A 59 -13.20 4.90 32.96
CA ARG A 59 -14.25 5.63 33.70
C ARG A 59 -14.89 4.78 34.80
N THR A 60 -15.12 3.49 34.57
CA THR A 60 -15.68 2.59 35.59
C THR A 60 -14.69 2.24 36.69
N GLY A 61 -13.42 2.62 36.57
CA GLY A 61 -12.40 2.36 37.58
C GLY A 61 -11.98 0.89 37.65
N ARG A 62 -12.26 0.09 36.60
CA ARG A 62 -11.90 -1.34 36.57
C ARG A 62 -10.40 -1.55 36.72
N LYS A 63 -9.58 -0.63 36.20
CA LYS A 63 -8.13 -0.65 36.37
C LYS A 63 -7.72 -0.60 37.86
N ASP A 64 -8.35 0.28 38.65
CA ASP A 64 -8.03 0.42 40.08
C ASP A 64 -8.52 -0.79 40.88
N MET A 65 -9.66 -1.36 40.50
CA MET A 65 -10.16 -2.61 41.06
C MET A 65 -9.20 -3.77 40.81
N LEU A 66 -8.71 -3.92 39.58
CA LEU A 66 -7.73 -4.96 39.20
C LEU A 66 -6.39 -4.75 39.91
N ARG A 67 -5.97 -3.51 40.09
CA ARG A 67 -4.74 -3.18 40.83
C ARG A 67 -4.85 -3.56 42.30
N ARG A 68 -6.02 -3.36 42.93
CA ARG A 68 -6.30 -3.83 44.31
C ARG A 68 -6.34 -5.35 44.42
N ALA A 69 -6.70 -6.05 43.34
CA ALA A 69 -6.64 -7.51 43.25
C ALA A 69 -5.21 -8.06 43.06
N GLY A 70 -4.19 -7.19 43.00
CA GLY A 70 -2.78 -7.60 42.87
C GLY A 70 -2.28 -7.72 41.42
N LEU A 71 -3.06 -7.28 40.43
CA LEU A 71 -2.66 -7.35 39.02
C LEU A 71 -1.72 -6.19 38.65
N THR A 72 -0.66 -6.49 37.90
CA THR A 72 0.30 -5.47 37.45
C THR A 72 -0.25 -4.63 36.30
N ASP A 73 0.18 -3.37 36.21
CA ASP A 73 -0.21 -2.47 35.11
C ASP A 73 0.23 -3.01 33.74
N VAL A 74 1.35 -3.74 33.66
CA VAL A 74 1.84 -4.34 32.40
C VAL A 74 0.91 -5.45 31.93
N SER A 75 0.51 -6.36 32.82
CA SER A 75 -0.44 -7.44 32.47
C SER A 75 -1.79 -6.90 32.00
N TYR A 76 -2.22 -5.75 32.54
CA TYR A 76 -3.43 -5.06 32.09
C TYR A 76 -3.32 -4.63 30.62
N TRP A 77 -2.26 -3.90 30.26
CA TRP A 77 -2.05 -3.44 28.89
C TRP A 77 -1.82 -4.59 27.91
N MET A 78 -1.09 -5.63 28.32
CA MET A 78 -0.89 -6.83 27.49
C MET A 78 -2.20 -7.58 27.25
N GLY A 79 -3.06 -7.70 28.27
CA GLY A 79 -4.38 -8.29 28.14
C GLY A 79 -5.23 -7.59 27.08
N TYR A 80 -5.26 -6.25 27.11
CA TYR A 80 -5.91 -5.47 26.06
C TYR A 80 -5.29 -5.67 24.70
N PHE A 81 -3.96 -5.65 24.62
CA PHE A 81 -3.27 -5.85 23.35
C PHE A 81 -3.65 -7.18 22.70
N PHE A 82 -3.70 -8.28 23.45
CA PHE A 82 -4.10 -9.60 22.92
C PHE A 82 -5.58 -9.70 22.57
N GLU A 83 -6.47 -9.20 23.44
CA GLU A 83 -7.91 -9.19 23.16
C GLU A 83 -8.22 -8.40 21.88
N MET A 84 -7.59 -7.22 21.74
CA MET A 84 -7.79 -6.37 20.57
C MET A 84 -7.12 -6.94 19.32
N SER A 85 -5.96 -7.59 19.47
CA SER A 85 -5.28 -8.29 18.37
C SER A 85 -6.15 -9.41 17.80
N PHE A 86 -6.92 -10.11 18.65
CA PHE A 86 -7.86 -11.13 18.19
C PHE A 86 -9.00 -10.52 17.38
N VAL A 87 -9.66 -9.48 17.89
CA VAL A 87 -10.78 -8.80 17.18
C VAL A 87 -10.33 -8.23 15.84
N ILE A 88 -9.19 -7.54 15.81
CA ILE A 88 -8.62 -6.99 14.58
C ILE A 88 -8.14 -8.11 13.65
N GLY A 89 -7.56 -9.18 14.18
CA GLY A 89 -7.17 -10.36 13.42
C GLY A 89 -8.36 -11.00 12.70
N CYS A 90 -9.50 -11.15 13.38
CA CYS A 90 -10.74 -11.62 12.74
C CYS A 90 -11.18 -10.68 11.60
N ALA A 91 -11.14 -9.37 11.80
CA ALA A 91 -11.48 -8.40 10.76
C ALA A 91 -10.50 -8.48 9.57
N MET A 92 -9.21 -8.73 9.81
CA MET A 92 -8.22 -8.95 8.75
C MET A 92 -8.45 -10.23 7.98
N MET A 93 -8.83 -11.32 8.65
CA MET A 93 -9.16 -12.58 7.97
C MET A 93 -10.39 -12.42 7.07
N LEU A 94 -11.41 -11.69 7.53
CA LEU A 94 -12.56 -11.34 6.68
C LEU A 94 -12.15 -10.52 5.46
N MET A 95 -11.13 -9.66 5.60
CA MET A 95 -10.56 -8.90 4.48
C MET A 95 -9.73 -9.79 3.55
N TYR A 96 -8.98 -10.76 4.07
CA TYR A 96 -8.12 -11.64 3.28
C TYR A 96 -8.91 -12.48 2.26
N VAL A 97 -10.10 -12.95 2.65
CA VAL A 97 -10.97 -13.80 1.81
C VAL A 97 -11.32 -13.16 0.44
N PRO A 98 -11.89 -11.95 0.35
CA PRO A 98 -12.23 -11.36 -0.95
C PRO A 98 -11.02 -10.99 -1.81
N LEU A 99 -9.83 -10.81 -1.25
CA LEU A 99 -8.62 -10.49 -2.03
C LEU A 99 -8.00 -11.73 -2.71
N PHE A 100 -7.95 -12.86 -1.99
CA PHE A 100 -7.26 -14.06 -2.46
C PHE A 100 -8.20 -15.19 -2.90
N LEU A 101 -9.32 -15.40 -2.19
CA LEU A 101 -10.21 -16.54 -2.43
C LEU A 101 -11.33 -16.21 -3.41
N TYR A 102 -11.78 -14.95 -3.47
CA TYR A 102 -12.87 -14.57 -4.37
C TYR A 102 -12.33 -14.29 -5.78
N HIS A 103 -12.53 -15.24 -6.68
CA HIS A 103 -12.26 -15.05 -8.10
C HIS A 103 -13.30 -14.11 -8.72
N ASN A 104 -12.84 -13.06 -9.40
CA ASN A 104 -13.72 -12.21 -10.20
C ASN A 104 -14.31 -13.01 -11.38
N SER A 105 -15.39 -12.51 -12.00
CA SER A 105 -16.04 -13.08 -13.20
C SER A 105 -15.06 -13.37 -14.36
N SER A 106 -13.89 -12.74 -14.35
CA SER A 106 -12.79 -12.97 -15.31
C SER A 106 -11.86 -14.14 -14.93
N GLY A 107 -12.17 -14.92 -13.88
CA GLY A 107 -11.35 -16.04 -13.40
C GLY A 107 -10.00 -15.63 -12.78
N THR A 108 -9.83 -14.36 -12.42
CA THR A 108 -8.57 -13.81 -11.88
C THR A 108 -8.77 -13.24 -10.48
N ALA A 109 -7.93 -13.67 -9.53
CA ALA A 109 -7.87 -13.12 -8.18
C ALA A 109 -7.34 -11.67 -8.22
N PHE A 110 -7.68 -10.85 -7.22
CA PHE A 110 -7.25 -9.45 -7.17
C PHE A 110 -5.73 -9.30 -7.00
N LEU A 111 -5.09 -10.23 -6.27
CA LEU A 111 -3.64 -10.39 -6.23
C LEU A 111 -3.34 -11.80 -6.76
N GLN A 112 -2.84 -11.90 -7.98
CA GLN A 112 -2.47 -13.20 -8.56
C GLN A 112 -1.06 -13.62 -8.18
N TYR A 113 -0.24 -12.61 -7.87
CA TYR A 113 1.20 -12.71 -7.94
C TYR A 113 1.91 -12.36 -6.63
N VAL A 114 1.24 -12.51 -5.50
CA VAL A 114 1.78 -12.09 -4.21
C VAL A 114 1.65 -13.23 -3.24
N ASP A 115 2.75 -13.55 -2.55
CA ASP A 115 2.74 -14.56 -1.51
C ASP A 115 1.78 -14.16 -0.38
N ALA A 116 0.85 -15.05 -0.06
CA ALA A 116 -0.14 -14.85 1.00
C ALA A 116 0.49 -14.53 2.36
N GLY A 117 1.61 -15.18 2.70
CA GLY A 117 2.32 -14.96 3.96
C GLY A 117 2.89 -13.55 4.09
N LEU A 118 3.37 -12.97 2.98
CA LEU A 118 3.88 -11.61 2.95
C LEU A 118 2.76 -10.59 3.18
N PHE A 119 1.63 -10.79 2.51
CA PHE A 119 0.46 -9.94 2.68
C PHE A 119 -0.07 -9.99 4.12
N MET A 120 -0.08 -11.19 4.73
CA MET A 120 -0.45 -11.34 6.13
C MET A 120 0.53 -10.61 7.07
N ALA A 121 1.83 -10.64 6.80
CA ALA A 121 2.79 -9.86 7.58
C ALA A 121 2.51 -8.34 7.51
N VAL A 122 2.19 -7.82 6.31
CA VAL A 122 1.83 -6.41 6.12
C VAL A 122 0.58 -6.05 6.93
N LEU A 123 -0.46 -6.88 6.88
CA LEU A 123 -1.68 -6.68 7.65
C LEU A 123 -1.43 -6.78 9.17
N ALA A 124 -0.60 -7.70 9.63
CA ALA A 124 -0.27 -7.81 11.05
C ALA A 124 0.36 -6.52 11.59
N VAL A 125 1.32 -5.93 10.84
CA VAL A 125 1.93 -4.63 11.20
C VAL A 125 0.88 -3.52 11.22
N PHE A 126 -0.04 -3.48 10.24
CA PHE A 126 -1.16 -2.54 10.25
C PHE A 126 -2.01 -2.68 11.53
N GLY A 127 -2.29 -3.92 11.96
CA GLY A 127 -2.99 -4.20 13.21
C GLY A 127 -2.31 -3.64 14.43
N VAL A 128 -1.02 -3.94 14.58
CA VAL A 128 -0.22 -3.44 15.71
C VAL A 128 -0.23 -1.90 15.73
N LEU A 129 -0.06 -1.24 14.57
CA LEU A 129 -0.11 0.22 14.49
C LEU A 129 -1.48 0.77 14.91
N THR A 130 -2.59 0.17 14.46
CA THR A 130 -3.95 0.62 14.85
C THR A 130 -4.19 0.49 16.34
N ILE A 131 -3.75 -0.61 16.95
CA ILE A 131 -3.89 -0.86 18.39
C ILE A 131 -3.06 0.15 19.20
N MET A 132 -1.82 0.40 18.79
CA MET A 132 -0.94 1.38 19.46
C MET A 132 -1.52 2.79 19.39
N HIS A 133 -2.06 3.20 18.24
CA HIS A 133 -2.71 4.51 18.09
C HIS A 133 -4.00 4.61 18.92
N ALA A 134 -4.80 3.54 18.99
CA ALA A 134 -6.01 3.52 19.81
C ALA A 134 -5.69 3.62 21.31
N MET A 135 -4.68 2.88 21.78
CA MET A 135 -4.21 2.95 23.16
C MET A 135 -3.65 4.35 23.49
N LEU A 136 -2.85 4.93 22.60
CA LEU A 136 -2.33 6.30 22.75
C LEU A 136 -3.47 7.32 22.88
N LEU A 137 -4.48 7.23 22.01
CA LEU A 137 -5.61 8.16 22.01
C LEU A 137 -6.47 8.04 23.28
N SER A 138 -6.63 6.81 23.82
CA SER A 138 -7.42 6.55 25.02
C SER A 138 -6.90 7.24 26.29
N ILE A 139 -5.61 7.60 26.34
CA ILE A 139 -4.98 8.22 27.52
C ILE A 139 -5.54 9.64 27.75
N PHE A 140 -5.85 10.38 26.69
CA PHE A 140 -6.25 11.79 26.77
C PHE A 140 -7.69 12.03 27.24
N PHE A 141 -8.58 11.04 27.08
CA PHE A 141 -10.02 11.22 27.34
C PHE A 141 -10.47 10.51 28.62
N TRP A 142 -11.47 11.12 29.28
CA TRP A 142 -12.14 10.57 30.47
C TRP A 142 -13.59 10.16 30.19
N GLU A 143 -14.23 10.80 29.21
CA GLU A 143 -15.63 10.55 28.84
C GLU A 143 -15.72 9.74 27.53
N PRO A 144 -16.47 8.63 27.48
CA PRO A 144 -16.51 7.74 26.31
C PRO A 144 -17.12 8.40 25.06
N CYS A 145 -18.15 9.26 25.22
CA CYS A 145 -18.78 9.94 24.09
C CYS A 145 -17.83 10.94 23.41
N VAL A 146 -17.06 11.69 24.22
CA VAL A 146 -16.05 12.63 23.72
C VAL A 146 -14.90 11.87 23.05
N ALA A 147 -14.49 10.74 23.63
CA ALA A 147 -13.46 9.88 23.06
C ALA A 147 -13.86 9.31 21.69
N PHE A 148 -15.12 8.91 21.52
CA PHE A 148 -15.64 8.48 20.22
C PHE A 148 -15.53 9.59 19.17
N ALA A 149 -16.05 10.78 19.47
CA ALA A 149 -15.98 11.92 18.55
C ALA A 149 -14.54 12.29 18.19
N ALA A 150 -13.63 12.28 19.18
CA ALA A 150 -12.22 12.51 18.96
C ALA A 150 -11.55 11.40 18.12
N ALA A 151 -11.92 10.13 18.31
CA ALA A 151 -11.43 9.01 17.49
C ALA A 151 -11.86 9.15 16.03
N VAL A 152 -13.09 9.62 15.79
CA VAL A 152 -13.60 9.95 14.45
C VAL A 152 -12.72 11.01 13.80
N VAL A 153 -12.60 12.16 14.45
CA VAL A 153 -11.81 13.28 13.94
C VAL A 153 -10.35 12.88 13.74
N TYR A 154 -9.77 12.14 14.68
CA TYR A 154 -8.40 11.64 14.60
C TYR A 154 -8.17 10.71 13.41
N TRP A 155 -9.07 9.74 13.18
CA TRP A 155 -8.96 8.81 12.05
C TRP A 155 -9.10 9.52 10.70
N PHE A 156 -10.03 10.47 10.58
CA PHE A 156 -10.18 11.27 9.37
C PHE A 156 -8.99 12.21 9.16
N LEU A 157 -8.51 12.91 10.19
CA LEU A 157 -7.35 13.78 10.07
C LEU A 157 -6.10 13.01 9.68
N LEU A 158 -5.84 11.86 10.30
CA LEU A 158 -4.65 11.09 9.97
C LEU A 158 -4.78 10.25 8.70
N GLY A 159 -5.99 9.80 8.33
CA GLY A 159 -6.20 9.01 7.12
C GLY A 159 -6.42 9.84 5.87
N LEU A 160 -7.38 10.78 5.93
CA LEU A 160 -7.85 11.53 4.76
C LEU A 160 -6.94 12.69 4.40
N LEU A 161 -6.40 13.42 5.39
CA LEU A 161 -5.55 14.59 5.14
C LEU A 161 -4.27 14.22 4.35
N PRO A 162 -3.45 13.24 4.78
CA PRO A 162 -2.30 12.84 3.98
C PRO A 162 -2.72 12.22 2.65
N TYR A 163 -3.84 11.50 2.58
CA TYR A 163 -4.34 11.00 1.29
C TYR A 163 -4.65 12.15 0.32
N ALA A 164 -5.37 13.19 0.76
CA ALA A 164 -5.72 14.34 -0.08
C ALA A 164 -4.53 15.23 -0.45
N VAL A 165 -3.54 15.36 0.43
CA VAL A 165 -2.34 16.19 0.22
C VAL A 165 -1.30 15.46 -0.63
N LEU A 166 -1.10 14.17 -0.42
CA LEU A 166 -0.07 13.38 -1.12
C LEU A 166 -0.59 12.73 -2.39
N GLN A 167 -1.91 12.55 -2.50
CA GLN A 167 -2.55 11.95 -3.66
C GLN A 167 -3.66 12.86 -4.21
N ASN A 168 -3.74 12.94 -5.54
CA ASN A 168 -4.61 13.85 -6.29
C ASN A 168 -6.05 13.89 -5.75
N PRO A 169 -6.64 15.11 -5.62
CA PRO A 169 -6.45 16.24 -6.54
C PRO A 169 -5.49 17.39 -6.15
N LEU A 170 -4.97 17.46 -4.91
CA LEU A 170 -4.15 18.62 -4.44
C LEU A 170 -2.63 18.34 -4.38
N GLY A 171 -2.19 17.11 -4.64
CA GLY A 171 -0.81 16.66 -4.41
C GLY A 171 0.07 16.57 -5.66
N TYR A 172 1.39 16.61 -5.46
CA TYR A 172 2.41 16.55 -6.51
C TYR A 172 2.63 15.15 -7.13
N GLY A 173 1.75 14.19 -6.87
CA GLY A 173 1.93 12.80 -7.28
C GLY A 173 3.07 12.09 -6.53
N TYR A 174 3.14 10.76 -6.70
CA TYR A 174 4.04 9.90 -5.92
C TYR A 174 5.54 10.21 -6.07
N TYR A 175 5.93 10.69 -7.25
CA TYR A 175 7.33 10.85 -7.65
C TYR A 175 7.97 12.10 -7.05
N LEU A 176 7.20 13.15 -6.79
CA LEU A 176 7.71 14.44 -6.31
C LEU A 176 7.72 14.56 -4.77
N THR A 177 7.12 13.59 -4.07
CA THR A 177 7.07 13.60 -2.60
C THR A 177 8.42 13.21 -1.98
N SER A 178 8.93 14.08 -1.10
CA SER A 178 10.14 13.84 -0.29
C SER A 178 10.06 12.55 0.54
N ARG A 179 11.21 11.89 0.69
CA ARG A 179 11.36 10.61 1.42
C ARG A 179 10.86 10.69 2.86
N PHE A 180 11.17 11.79 3.53
CA PHE A 180 10.72 12.03 4.90
C PHE A 180 9.20 12.16 4.99
N ALA A 181 8.55 12.81 4.01
CA ALA A 181 7.09 12.92 3.98
C ALA A 181 6.40 11.55 3.79
N LYS A 182 7.06 10.62 3.07
CA LYS A 182 6.59 9.23 2.94
C LYS A 182 6.74 8.47 4.25
N LEU A 183 7.87 8.61 4.93
CA LEU A 183 8.10 7.98 6.24
C LEU A 183 7.15 8.49 7.32
N THR A 184 6.97 9.80 7.44
CA THR A 184 6.08 10.39 8.45
C THR A 184 4.62 10.04 8.17
N SER A 185 4.20 10.05 6.91
CA SER A 185 2.84 9.60 6.56
C SER A 185 2.65 8.10 6.79
N ALA A 186 3.66 7.27 6.53
CA ALA A 186 3.61 5.83 6.79
C ALA A 186 3.54 5.45 8.28
N LEU A 187 3.84 6.37 9.21
CA LEU A 187 3.64 6.12 10.64
C LEU A 187 2.15 5.95 10.99
N THR A 188 1.27 6.57 10.20
CA THR A 188 -0.17 6.45 10.38
C THR A 188 -0.66 5.11 9.80
N PRO A 189 -1.50 4.34 10.53
CA PRO A 189 -1.96 3.02 10.06
C PRO A 189 -2.67 3.06 8.69
N ALA A 190 -3.56 4.02 8.44
CA ALA A 190 -4.28 4.13 7.17
C ALA A 190 -3.34 4.36 5.97
N MET A 191 -2.34 5.24 6.14
CA MET A 191 -1.38 5.57 5.10
C MET A 191 -0.30 4.50 4.93
N TYR A 192 0.10 3.82 6.01
CA TYR A 192 0.95 2.63 5.94
C TYR A 192 0.37 1.60 4.96
N LEU A 193 -0.90 1.24 5.15
CA LEU A 193 -1.57 0.25 4.32
C LEU A 193 -1.65 0.72 2.85
N HIS A 194 -1.96 1.99 2.62
CA HIS A 194 -1.98 2.60 1.29
C HIS A 194 -0.62 2.52 0.58
N TRP A 195 0.47 2.87 1.28
CA TRP A 195 1.82 2.82 0.71
C TRP A 195 2.29 1.39 0.43
N CYS A 196 2.01 0.45 1.33
CA CYS A 196 2.34 -0.96 1.15
C CYS A 196 1.59 -1.58 -0.03
N LEU A 197 0.27 -1.33 -0.16
CA LEU A 197 -0.51 -1.84 -1.29
C LEU A 197 -0.08 -1.23 -2.63
N ARG A 198 0.29 0.06 -2.65
CA ARG A 198 0.90 0.72 -3.80
C ARG A 198 2.27 0.14 -4.19
N ALA A 199 3.04 -0.33 -3.22
CA ALA A 199 4.30 -1.02 -3.47
C ALA A 199 4.05 -2.39 -4.10
N ILE A 200 3.13 -3.16 -3.52
CA ILE A 200 2.73 -4.49 -4.01
C ILE A 200 2.19 -4.43 -5.44
N GLU A 201 1.29 -3.48 -5.73
CA GLU A 201 0.71 -3.27 -7.07
C GLU A 201 1.80 -3.03 -8.14
N ARG A 202 2.90 -2.37 -7.77
CA ARG A 202 4.03 -2.17 -8.70
C ARG A 202 4.75 -3.47 -9.00
N PHE A 203 5.06 -4.28 -8.00
CA PHE A 203 5.72 -5.57 -8.21
C PHE A 203 4.85 -6.54 -9.00
N GLU A 204 3.53 -6.52 -8.77
CA GLU A 204 2.57 -7.31 -9.52
C GLU A 204 2.56 -6.93 -11.02
N LYS A 205 2.66 -5.63 -11.34
CA LYS A 205 2.75 -5.13 -12.72
C LYS A 205 4.04 -5.53 -13.44
N TYR A 206 5.18 -5.60 -12.73
CA TYR A 206 6.48 -5.93 -13.34
C TYR A 206 6.78 -7.44 -13.39
N GLY A 207 5.96 -8.29 -12.75
CA GLY A 207 6.08 -9.75 -12.84
C GLY A 207 7.38 -10.32 -12.24
N THR A 208 8.13 -9.54 -11.46
CA THR A 208 9.40 -9.93 -10.84
C THR A 208 9.22 -10.22 -9.34
N TRP A 209 8.86 -11.44 -8.97
CA TRP A 209 8.61 -11.84 -7.57
C TRP A 209 9.36 -13.12 -7.19
N ALA A 210 10.54 -13.32 -7.78
CA ALA A 210 11.58 -14.18 -7.20
C ALA A 210 12.24 -13.49 -5.98
N LEU A 211 11.48 -13.08 -4.96
CA LEU A 211 12.03 -12.36 -3.80
C LEU A 211 11.53 -12.94 -2.48
N SER A 212 12.46 -13.58 -1.76
CA SER A 212 12.35 -13.93 -0.33
C SER A 212 11.90 -12.73 0.53
N PRO A 213 11.16 -12.94 1.64
CA PRO A 213 10.68 -11.87 2.54
C PRO A 213 11.77 -10.90 3.01
N ALA A 214 13.04 -11.32 3.08
CA ALA A 214 14.18 -10.46 3.40
C ALA A 214 14.43 -9.34 2.35
N ARG A 215 14.17 -9.61 1.06
CA ARG A 215 14.29 -8.60 0.00
C ARG A 215 13.04 -7.73 -0.11
N PHE A 216 11.87 -8.14 0.41
CA PHE A 216 10.71 -7.26 0.53
C PHE A 216 10.94 -6.19 1.60
N LEU A 217 11.49 -6.56 2.77
CA LEU A 217 11.97 -5.60 3.77
C LEU A 217 13.04 -4.66 3.20
N GLY A 218 14.00 -5.21 2.44
CA GLY A 218 14.98 -4.41 1.69
C GLY A 218 14.35 -3.50 0.64
N SER A 219 13.31 -3.94 -0.07
CA SER A 219 12.62 -3.14 -1.11
C SER A 219 11.66 -2.11 -0.51
N LEU A 220 11.12 -2.36 0.67
CA LEU A 220 10.36 -1.40 1.47
C LEU A 220 11.30 -0.30 1.99
N LEU A 221 12.50 -0.68 2.43
CA LEU A 221 13.58 0.25 2.76
C LEU A 221 14.05 1.02 1.52
N LEU A 222 14.28 0.36 0.38
CA LEU A 222 14.71 1.00 -0.88
C LEU A 222 13.62 1.86 -1.52
N LEU A 223 12.33 1.58 -1.25
CA LEU A 223 11.21 2.45 -1.61
C LEU A 223 11.14 3.72 -0.75
N VAL A 224 11.65 3.67 0.48
CA VAL A 224 11.94 4.85 1.31
C VAL A 224 13.23 5.54 0.82
N GLU A 225 14.23 4.77 0.40
CA GLU A 225 15.54 5.25 -0.04
C GLU A 225 15.54 5.79 -1.49
N GLY A 226 14.48 5.56 -2.26
CA GLY A 226 14.33 6.09 -3.62
C GLY A 226 15.51 5.70 -4.51
N SER A 227 16.00 4.47 -4.40
CA SER A 227 16.90 3.91 -5.39
C SER A 227 16.04 3.22 -6.44
N ASP A 228 16.15 3.69 -7.68
CA ASP A 228 15.52 3.06 -8.82
C ASP A 228 15.77 1.56 -8.78
N VAL A 229 14.70 0.76 -8.89
CA VAL A 229 14.83 -0.66 -9.19
C VAL A 229 15.48 -0.74 -10.57
N GLN A 230 16.79 -0.94 -10.50
CA GLN A 230 17.76 -1.23 -11.54
C GLN A 230 17.11 -1.86 -12.78
N GLU A 231 16.97 -1.06 -13.84
CA GLU A 231 16.65 -1.46 -15.21
C GLU A 231 17.67 -2.44 -15.82
N GLU A 232 18.75 -2.78 -15.12
CA GLU A 232 19.82 -3.61 -15.69
C GLU A 232 19.46 -5.08 -15.87
N GLY A 233 18.39 -5.56 -15.22
CA GLY A 233 17.87 -6.92 -15.44
C GLY A 233 17.14 -7.10 -16.78
N CYS A 234 16.54 -6.04 -17.33
CA CYS A 234 15.79 -6.14 -18.58
C CYS A 234 16.71 -5.94 -19.81
N CYS A 235 17.71 -5.07 -19.69
CA CYS A 235 18.68 -4.81 -20.75
C CYS A 235 19.64 -6.00 -20.98
N SER A 236 19.92 -6.80 -19.94
CA SER A 236 20.74 -8.01 -20.04
C SER A 236 20.00 -9.20 -20.66
N ARG A 237 18.68 -9.29 -20.52
CA ARG A 237 17.86 -10.35 -21.13
C ARG A 237 17.46 -10.07 -22.60
N LEU A 238 17.38 -8.80 -23.00
CA LEU A 238 17.20 -8.42 -24.41
C LEU A 238 18.49 -8.56 -25.25
N ARG A 239 19.66 -8.64 -24.61
CA ARG A 239 20.93 -8.95 -25.28
C ARG A 239 21.11 -10.45 -25.59
N GLY A 240 20.26 -11.32 -25.04
CA GLY A 240 20.30 -12.77 -25.20
C GLY A 240 19.21 -13.37 -26.08
N GLN A 241 18.24 -12.58 -26.55
CA GLN A 241 17.28 -13.03 -27.56
C GLN A 241 17.68 -12.47 -28.91
N GLY A 242 18.36 -13.30 -29.71
CA GLY A 242 18.60 -13.02 -31.12
C GLY A 242 17.28 -12.68 -31.80
N PHE A 243 17.27 -11.57 -32.53
CA PHE A 243 16.20 -11.19 -33.44
C PHE A 243 15.87 -12.36 -34.38
N PRO A 244 14.62 -12.85 -34.45
CA PRO A 244 14.22 -13.66 -35.58
C PRO A 244 14.15 -12.75 -36.80
N THR A 245 15.05 -12.99 -37.76
CA THR A 245 14.99 -12.42 -39.11
C THR A 245 13.74 -12.93 -39.80
N SER A 246 12.69 -12.09 -39.81
CA SER A 246 11.51 -12.29 -40.65
C SER A 246 11.92 -12.13 -42.12
N ASN A 247 12.20 -13.26 -42.77
CA ASN A 247 12.42 -13.36 -44.20
C ASN A 247 11.05 -13.41 -44.89
N GLY A 248 10.47 -12.24 -45.15
CA GLY A 248 9.23 -12.10 -45.92
C GLY A 248 9.52 -12.15 -47.42
N ARG A 249 9.68 -13.35 -47.97
CA ARG A 249 9.66 -13.60 -49.41
C ARG A 249 8.20 -13.73 -49.85
N GLY A 250 7.62 -12.64 -50.35
CA GLY A 250 6.32 -12.64 -51.02
C GLY A 250 6.51 -12.68 -52.54
N THR A 251 6.26 -13.84 -53.13
CA THR A 251 5.76 -13.98 -54.50
C THR A 251 4.28 -13.66 -54.53
#